data_AF-A0A3D5PZ01-F1
#
_entry.id   AF-A0A3D5PZ01-F1
#
_cell.length_a   1.000
_cell.length_b   1.000
_cell.length_c   1.000
_cell.angle_alpha   90.00
_cell.angle_beta   90.00
_cell.angle_gamma   90.00
#
_symmetry.space_group_name_H-M   'P 1'
#
loop_
_entity.id
_entity.type
_entity.pdbx_description
1 polymer ?
#
loop_
_entity_poly.entity_id
_entity_poly.type
_entity_poly.pdbx_seq_one_letter_code
_entity_poly.pdbx_strand_id
1 'polypeptide(L)'
;MGGLQKILIILLVLFLILVALVFSLNNQMAVSLNFLLFETRPHGIAVWVILSFVMGALLGVLITLVTTFRNSLSRRNLEKKLARTEQALEKSRAENDRTL
;
A
#
# COMPACT_ATOMS: atom_id res chain seq x y z
N MET A 1 5.05 -1.48 20.31
CA MET A 1 5.41 -0.68 19.11
C MET A 1 4.20 -0.05 18.37
N GLY A 2 2.95 -0.47 18.60
CA GLY A 2 1.81 0.06 17.83
C GLY A 2 1.30 1.47 18.19
N GLY A 3 1.51 1.95 19.43
CA GLY A 3 1.02 3.26 19.88
C GLY A 3 1.78 4.43 19.26
N LEU A 4 3.12 4.42 19.36
CA LEU A 4 3.97 5.47 18.81
C LEU A 4 3.84 5.58 17.29
N GLN A 5 3.81 4.45 16.58
CA GLN A 5 3.62 4.44 15.13
C GLN A 5 2.27 5.04 14.71
N LYS A 6 1.19 4.72 15.43
CA LYS A 6 -0.13 5.34 15.18
C LYS A 6 -0.11 6.84 15.41
N ILE A 7 0.50 7.31 16.49
CA ILE A 7 0.62 8.75 16.79
C ILE A 7 1.42 9.46 15.69
N LEU A 8 2.55 8.89 15.27
CA LEU A 8 3.37 9.46 14.19
C LEU A 8 2.60 9.53 12.87
N ILE A 9 1.81 8.50 12.53
CA ILE A 9 0.97 8.51 11.33
C ILE A 9 -0.11 9.60 11.43
N ILE A 10 -0.78 9.73 12.58
CA ILE A 10 -1.80 10.77 12.78
C ILE A 10 -1.17 12.16 12.63
N LEU A 11 -0.03 12.40 13.27
CA LEU A 11 0.69 13.68 13.16
C LEU A 11 1.11 13.98 11.72
N LEU A 12 1.60 12.98 10.99
CA LEU A 12 1.94 13.12 9.57
C LEU A 12 0.70 13.49 8.73
N VAL A 13 -0.43 12.83 8.95
CA VAL A 13 -1.67 13.11 8.22
C VAL A 13 -2.16 14.53 8.52
N LEU A 14 -2.16 14.94 9.79
CA LEU A 14 -2.53 16.31 10.18
C LEU A 14 -1.60 17.35 9.54
N PHE A 15 -0.30 17.09 9.55
CA PHE A 15 0.68 17.95 8.88
C PHE A 15 0.40 18.08 7.38
N LEU A 16 0.15 16.96 6.68
CA LEU A 16 -0.18 16.97 5.25
C LEU A 16 -1.48 17.74 4.96
N ILE A 17 -2.50 17.60 5.81
CA ILE A 17 -3.74 18.38 5.69
C ILE A 17 -3.47 19.87 5.83
N LEU A 18 -2.68 20.27 6.84
CA LEU A 18 -2.30 21.68 7.03
C LEU A 18 -1.54 22.22 5.81
N VAL A 19 -0.58 21.46 5.30
CA VAL A 19 0.16 21.83 4.07
C VAL A 19 -0.79 21.99 2.89
N ALA A 20 -1.72 21.04 2.67
CA ALA A 20 -2.69 21.12 1.59
C ALA A 20 -3.63 22.33 1.72
N LEU A 21 -4.07 22.66 2.94
CA LEU A 21 -4.89 23.84 3.22
C LEU A 21 -4.14 25.14 2.94
N VAL A 22 -2.94 25.30 3.50
CA VAL A 22 -2.11 26.50 3.29
C VAL A 22 -1.77 26.65 1.81
N PHE A 23 -1.42 25.55 1.14
CA PHE A 23 -1.16 25.54 -0.29
C PHE A 23 -2.39 25.97 -1.10
N SER A 24 -3.56 25.42 -0.80
CA SER A 24 -4.81 25.76 -1.49
C SER A 24 -5.19 27.24 -1.33
N LEU A 25 -5.08 27.77 -0.11
CA LEU A 25 -5.45 29.16 0.17
C LEU A 25 -4.51 30.17 -0.49
N ASN A 26 -3.21 29.87 -0.58
CA ASN A 26 -2.22 30.77 -1.16
C ASN A 26 -2.05 30.61 -2.68
N ASN A 27 -2.53 29.50 -3.26
CA ASN A 27 -2.33 29.19 -4.68
C ASN A 27 -3.67 29.04 -5.41
N GLN A 28 -4.49 30.09 -5.36
CA GLN A 28 -5.80 30.15 -6.03
C GLN A 28 -5.71 30.50 -7.53
N MET A 29 -4.49 30.69 -8.05
CA MET A 29 -4.28 31.00 -9.47
C MET A 29 -4.89 29.91 -10.35
N ALA A 30 -5.80 30.32 -11.24
CA ALA A 30 -6.43 29.42 -12.18
C ALA A 30 -5.48 29.09 -13.32
N VAL A 31 -5.19 27.80 -13.51
CA VAL A 31 -4.31 27.26 -14.55
C VAL A 31 -5.06 26.19 -15.34
N SER A 32 -5.03 26.29 -16.66
CA SER A 32 -5.42 25.21 -17.57
C SER A 32 -4.23 24.29 -17.81
N LEU A 33 -4.47 22.98 -17.86
CA LEU A 33 -3.48 22.00 -18.27
C LEU A 33 -3.67 21.69 -19.75
N ASN A 34 -2.60 21.82 -20.54
CA ASN A 34 -2.57 21.47 -21.95
C ASN A 34 -1.91 20.08 -22.12
N PHE A 35 -2.67 19.14 -22.67
CA PHE A 35 -2.25 17.75 -22.92
C PHE A 35 -1.99 17.46 -24.41
N LEU A 36 -1.59 18.48 -25.17
CA LEU A 36 -1.40 18.50 -26.62
C LEU A 36 -2.70 18.31 -27.42
N LEU A 37 -3.50 17.28 -27.12
CA LEU A 37 -4.75 16.95 -27.81
C LEU A 37 -5.97 17.69 -27.25
N PHE A 38 -5.90 18.12 -25.99
CA PHE A 38 -6.98 18.84 -25.33
C PHE A 38 -6.42 19.72 -24.20
N GLU A 39 -7.20 20.74 -23.83
CA GLU A 39 -6.94 21.57 -22.66
C GLU A 39 -8.07 21.41 -21.64
N THR A 40 -7.70 21.45 -20.36
CA THR A 40 -8.68 21.38 -19.27
C THR A 40 -9.28 22.75 -19.00
N ARG A 41 -10.47 22.78 -18.39
CA ARG A 41 -11.00 24.03 -17.83
C ARG A 41 -10.03 24.60 -16.78
N PRO A 42 -9.87 25.94 -16.70
CA PRO A 42 -9.02 26.56 -15.69
C PRO A 42 -9.55 26.25 -14.30
N HIS A 43 -8.69 25.69 -13.47
CA HIS A 43 -8.95 25.44 -12.05
C HIS A 43 -7.76 25.93 -11.24
N GLY A 44 -7.95 26.20 -9.95
CA GLY A 44 -6.85 26.57 -9.07
C GLY A 44 -5.75 25.52 -9.13
N ILE A 45 -4.48 25.93 -9.26
CA ILE A 45 -3.34 25.02 -9.36
C ILE A 45 -3.31 24.00 -8.20
N ALA A 46 -3.81 24.39 -7.03
CA ALA A 46 -4.02 23.53 -5.88
C ALA A 46 -4.81 22.26 -6.19
N VAL A 47 -5.89 22.37 -6.99
CA VAL A 47 -6.74 21.24 -7.35
C VAL A 47 -5.94 20.20 -8.14
N TRP A 48 -5.15 20.64 -9.12
CA TRP A 48 -4.35 19.73 -9.96
C TRP A 48 -3.29 18.99 -9.16
N VAL A 49 -2.59 19.70 -8.27
CA VAL A 49 -1.55 19.09 -7.42
C VAL A 49 -2.16 18.12 -6.40
N ILE A 50 -3.24 18.51 -5.73
CA ILE A 50 -3.92 17.65 -4.75
C ILE A 50 -4.50 16.41 -5.43
N LEU A 51 -5.12 16.57 -6.61
CA LEU A 51 -5.66 15.45 -7.37
C LEU A 51 -4.56 14.47 -7.79
N SER A 52 -3.42 14.99 -8.26
CA SER A 52 -2.27 14.16 -8.63
C SER A 52 -1.70 13.39 -7.43
N PHE A 53 -1.62 14.05 -6.27
CA PHE A 53 -1.19 13.42 -5.02
C PHE A 53 -2.14 12.30 -4.59
N VAL A 54 -3.46 12.55 -4.60
CA VAL A 54 -4.49 11.56 -4.27
C VAL A 54 -4.42 10.37 -5.23
N MET A 55 -4.28 10.62 -6.54
CA MET A 55 -4.12 9.56 -7.53
C MET A 55 -2.87 8.70 -7.25
N GLY A 56 -1.73 9.33 -6.94
CA GLY A 56 -0.52 8.61 -6.55
C GLY A 56 -0.70 7.75 -5.30
N ALA A 57 -1.39 8.28 -4.27
CA ALA A 57 -1.69 7.53 -3.05
C ALA A 57 -2.60 6.32 -3.32
N LEU A 58 -3.65 6.49 -4.14
CA LEU A 58 -4.55 5.41 -4.54
C LEU A 58 -3.80 4.31 -5.31
N LEU A 59 -2.90 4.69 -6.22
CA LEU A 59 -2.05 3.73 -6.94
C LEU A 59 -1.15 2.95 -5.97
N GLY A 60 -0.53 3.63 -5.00
CA GLY A 60 0.28 2.98 -3.96
C GLY A 60 -0.50 1.97 -3.12
N VAL A 61 -1.74 2.33 -2.73
CA VAL A 61 -2.65 1.42 -2.02
C VAL A 61 -2.99 0.22 -2.89
N LEU A 62 -3.33 0.44 -4.17
CA LEU A 62 -3.67 -0.64 -5.10
C LEU A 62 -2.51 -1.63 -5.28
N ILE A 63 -1.28 -1.14 -5.45
CA ILE A 63 -0.07 -1.97 -5.55
C ILE A 63 0.13 -2.80 -4.26
N THR A 64 -0.05 -2.18 -3.10
CA THR A 64 0.10 -2.85 -1.80
C THR A 64 -0.97 -3.94 -1.61
N LEU A 65 -2.21 -3.67 -2.02
CA LEU A 65 -3.31 -4.65 -1.96
C LEU A 65 -3.00 -5.88 -2.83
N VAL A 66 -2.60 -5.67 -4.09
CA VAL A 66 -2.22 -6.76 -5.00
C VAL A 66 -1.07 -7.59 -4.44
N THR A 67 -0.05 -6.93 -3.89
CA THR A 67 1.11 -7.61 -3.29
C THR A 67 0.72 -8.43 -2.07
N THR A 68 -0.11 -7.86 -1.18
CA THR A 68 -0.58 -8.55 0.04
C THR A 68 -1.45 -9.75 -0.31
N PHE A 69 -2.31 -9.62 -1.33
CA PHE A 69 -3.15 -10.72 -1.82
C PHE A 69 -2.30 -11.88 -2.36
N ARG A 70 -1.31 -11.59 -3.21
CA ARG A 70 -0.37 -12.60 -3.72
C ARG A 70 0.44 -13.27 -2.61
N ASN A 71 0.86 -12.50 -1.60
CA ASN A 71 1.60 -13.03 -0.45
C ASN A 71 0.74 -13.96 0.41
N SER A 72 -0.55 -13.65 0.59
CA SER A 72 -1.51 -14.50 1.30
C SER A 72 -1.67 -15.87 0.62
N LEU A 73 -1.80 -15.88 -0.71
CA LEU A 73 -1.88 -17.14 -1.48
C LEU A 73 -0.59 -17.97 -1.36
N SER A 74 0.56 -17.30 -1.44
CA SER A 74 1.86 -17.96 -1.29
C SER A 74 2.02 -18.56 0.10
N ARG A 75 1.64 -17.82 1.15
CA ARG A 75 1.64 -18.30 2.54
C ARG A 75 0.83 -19.58 2.71
N ARG A 76 -0.40 -19.64 2.19
CA ARG A 76 -1.24 -20.85 2.25
C ARG A 76 -0.60 -22.06 1.58
N ASN A 77 0.09 -21.85 0.45
CA ASN A 77 0.79 -22.93 -0.24
C ASN A 77 2.05 -23.38 0.52
N LEU A 78 2.78 -22.44 1.12
CA LEU A 78 3.94 -22.72 1.98
C LEU A 78 3.53 -23.49 3.24
N GLU A 79 2.45 -23.09 3.91
CA GLU A 79 1.88 -23.80 5.07
C GLU A 79 1.48 -25.25 4.72
N LYS A 80 0.83 -25.45 3.56
CA LYS A 80 0.49 -26.81 3.08
C LYS A 80 1.73 -27.66 2.78
N LYS A 81 2.80 -27.06 2.26
CA LYS A 81 4.07 -27.76 2.00
C LYS A 81 4.76 -28.14 3.31
N LEU A 82 4.80 -27.22 4.26
CA LEU A 82 5.36 -27.44 5.60
C LEU A 82 4.69 -28.65 6.27
N ALA A 83 3.35 -28.64 6.36
CA ALA A 83 2.59 -29.72 6.98
C ALA A 83 2.84 -31.09 6.33
N ARG A 84 2.99 -31.15 5.00
CA ARG A 84 3.33 -32.39 4.29
C ARG A 84 4.74 -32.88 4.59
N THR A 85 5.71 -31.97 4.63
CA THR A 85 7.11 -32.31 4.92
C THR A 85 7.25 -32.78 6.37
N GLU A 86 6.55 -32.16 7.32
CA GLU A 86 6.50 -32.59 8.72
C GLU A 86 5.91 -34.01 8.86
N GLN A 87 4.78 -34.29 8.19
CA GLN A 87 4.19 -35.64 8.18
C GLN A 87 5.13 -36.70 7.56
N ALA A 88 5.83 -36.36 6.48
CA ALA A 88 6.78 -37.28 5.85
C ALA A 88 7.99 -37.57 6.76
N LEU A 89 8.49 -36.54 7.46
CA LEU A 89 9.58 -36.68 8.42
C LEU A 89 9.18 -37.56 9.61
N GLU A 90 7.98 -37.36 10.15
CA GLU A 90 7.46 -38.16 11.27
C GLU A 90 7.24 -39.62 10.86
N LYS A 91 6.73 -39.86 9.65
CA LYS A 91 6.61 -41.22 9.09
C LYS A 91 7.98 -41.89 8.94
N SER A 92 8.97 -41.18 8.40
CA SER A 92 10.33 -41.71 8.25
C SER A 92 11.00 -42.01 9.59
N ARG A 93 10.79 -41.18 10.62
CA ARG A 93 11.26 -41.47 11.99
C ARG A 93 10.61 -42.73 12.56
N ALA A 94 9.28 -42.84 12.46
CA ALA A 94 8.55 -44.00 12.96
C ALA A 94 8.92 -45.31 12.25
N GLU A 95 9.29 -45.23 10.97
CA GLU A 95 9.78 -46.39 10.20
C GLU A 95 11.21 -46.78 10.60
N ASN A 96 12.10 -45.80 10.80
CA ASN A 96 13.47 -46.05 11.28
C ASN A 96 13.50 -46.69 12.68
N ASP A 97 12.63 -46.25 13.59
CA ASP A 97 12.51 -46.84 14.95
C ASP A 97 11.97 -48.28 14.93
N ARG A 98 11.26 -48.70 13.87
CA ARG A 98 10.77 -50.08 13.71
C ARG A 98 11.82 -51.05 13.15
N THR A 99 12.85 -50.52 12.50
CA THR A 99 13.92 -51.30 11.88
C THR A 99 15.14 -51.51 12.78
N LEU A 100 15.16 -50.87 13.96
CA LEU A 100 16.15 -51.06 15.04
C LEU A 100 15.61 -52.04 16.09
#